data_AF-A0A013U6Z8-F1
#
_entry.id   AF-A0A013U6Z8-F1
#
_cell.length_a   1.000
_cell.length_b   1.000
_cell.length_c   1.000
_cell.angle_alpha   90.00
_cell.angle_beta   90.00
_cell.angle_gamma   90.00
#
_symmetry.space_group_name_H-M   'P 1'
#
loop_
_entity.id
_entity.type
_entity.pdbx_description
1 polymer ?
#
loop_
_entity_poly.entity_id
_entity_poly.type
_entity_poly.pdbx_seq_one_letter_code
_entity_poly.pdbx_strand_id
1 'polypeptide(L)'
;MSGSINDPNATIVVTVDGIDYPAVNNGDGTWTLPNDILPTLSEGAHSVTVTATDLAGNTGTDTGVVTIDTIAPNAPDIDPVNAVDPITGTAEPDSTVTVTYPDGTTATVVAGTDGTWSVPNPGNLVDGDTISATATDPAGNTSLP
;
A
#
# COMPACT_ATOMS: atom_id res chain seq x y z
N MET A 1 15.14 9.14 3.15
CA MET A 1 15.62 7.74 2.94
C MET A 1 16.99 7.57 3.59
N SER A 2 17.41 6.36 3.92
CA SER A 2 18.74 6.09 4.47
C SER A 2 19.23 4.68 4.11
N GLY A 3 20.52 4.44 4.29
CA GLY A 3 21.14 3.13 4.08
C GLY A 3 22.55 3.07 4.66
N SER A 4 23.25 1.97 4.40
CA SER A 4 24.66 1.80 4.76
C SER A 4 25.58 2.15 3.59
N ILE A 5 26.80 2.55 3.93
CA ILE A 5 27.89 2.80 2.98
C ILE A 5 29.20 2.32 3.60
N ASN A 6 30.08 1.75 2.78
CA ASN A 6 31.35 1.18 3.23
C ASN A 6 32.54 2.14 3.07
N ASP A 7 32.38 3.24 2.33
CA ASP A 7 33.35 4.33 2.23
C ASP A 7 32.79 5.61 2.89
N PRO A 8 33.37 6.08 4.02
CA PRO A 8 32.89 7.25 4.74
C PRO A 8 33.16 8.59 4.02
N ASN A 9 33.95 8.58 2.93
CA ASN A 9 34.28 9.79 2.17
C ASN A 9 33.65 9.81 0.76
N ALA A 10 32.89 8.79 0.39
CA ALA A 10 32.23 8.73 -0.91
C ALA A 10 31.13 9.81 -1.04
N THR A 11 30.99 10.36 -2.24
CA THR A 11 29.82 11.19 -2.61
C THR A 11 28.66 10.29 -2.98
N ILE A 12 27.45 10.64 -2.54
CA ILE A 12 26.26 9.80 -2.72
C ILE A 12 25.22 10.57 -3.51
N VAL A 13 24.74 9.96 -4.59
CA VAL A 13 23.64 10.45 -5.41
C VAL A 13 22.53 9.40 -5.38
N VAL A 14 21.32 9.84 -5.06
CA VAL A 14 20.11 9.02 -5.19
C VAL A 14 19.37 9.50 -6.42
N THR A 15 19.19 8.62 -7.40
CA THR A 15 18.43 8.88 -8.61
C THR A 15 17.03 8.30 -8.46
N VAL A 16 15.99 9.14 -8.54
CA VAL A 16 14.58 8.72 -8.53
C VAL A 16 13.98 9.06 -9.89
N ASP A 17 13.50 8.05 -10.62
CA ASP A 17 13.00 8.15 -12.00
C ASP A 17 13.91 8.95 -12.95
N GLY A 18 15.22 8.74 -12.81
CA GLY A 18 16.23 9.42 -13.64
C GLY A 18 16.57 10.84 -13.19
N ILE A 19 15.99 11.35 -12.10
CA ILE A 19 16.36 12.64 -11.50
C ILE A 19 17.31 12.43 -10.33
N ASP A 20 18.45 13.10 -10.36
CA ASP A 20 19.50 12.98 -9.34
C ASP A 20 19.26 13.91 -8.15
N TYR A 21 19.37 13.34 -6.95
CA TYR A 21 19.29 14.04 -5.68
C TYR A 21 20.56 13.78 -4.85
N PRO A 22 21.30 14.82 -4.46
CA PRO A 22 22.46 14.65 -3.61
C PRO A 22 22.04 14.17 -2.22
N ALA A 23 22.67 13.10 -1.75
CA ALA A 23 22.52 12.58 -0.40
C ALA A 23 23.75 12.91 0.45
N VAL A 24 23.58 12.80 1.77
CA VAL A 24 24.62 13.05 2.77
C VAL A 24 25.26 11.72 3.15
N ASN A 25 26.59 11.62 2.98
CA ASN A 25 27.39 10.60 3.64
C ASN A 25 27.66 11.07 5.08
N ASN A 26 27.20 10.31 6.06
CA ASN A 26 27.28 10.71 7.47
C ASN A 26 28.68 10.46 8.07
N GLY A 27 29.55 9.74 7.35
CA GLY A 27 30.90 9.40 7.80
C GLY A 27 30.97 8.31 8.88
N ASP A 28 29.83 7.78 9.32
CA ASP A 28 29.70 6.72 10.33
C ASP A 28 29.31 5.36 9.71
N GLY A 29 29.48 5.22 8.39
CA GLY A 29 29.06 4.04 7.63
C GLY A 29 27.59 4.06 7.22
N THR A 30 26.90 5.20 7.39
CA THR A 30 25.53 5.40 6.91
C THR A 30 25.42 6.61 5.99
N TRP A 31 24.33 6.63 5.22
CA TRP A 31 23.95 7.78 4.41
C TRP A 31 22.49 8.15 4.61
N THR A 32 22.17 9.41 4.36
CA THR A 32 20.81 9.94 4.42
C THR A 32 20.50 10.78 3.20
N LEU A 33 19.33 10.54 2.59
CA LEU A 33 18.68 11.50 1.73
C LEU A 33 17.76 12.35 2.63
N PRO A 34 18.02 13.67 2.78
CA PRO A 34 17.16 14.56 3.55
C PRO A 34 15.67 14.41 3.23
N ASN A 35 14.82 14.75 4.20
CA ASN A 35 13.37 14.80 3.95
C ASN A 35 13.03 16.01 3.07
N ASP A 36 11.86 15.95 2.43
CA ASP A 36 11.24 17.05 1.65
C ASP A 36 12.01 17.53 0.39
N ILE A 37 13.05 16.82 -0.04
CA ILE A 37 13.75 17.08 -1.31
C ILE A 37 13.18 16.32 -2.50
N LEU A 38 12.47 15.22 -2.26
CA LEU A 38 11.73 14.54 -3.32
C LEU A 38 10.42 15.30 -3.59
N PRO A 39 10.04 15.50 -4.86
CA PRO A 39 8.70 15.97 -5.19
C PRO A 39 7.66 14.93 -4.75
N THR A 40 6.40 15.33 -4.74
CA THR A 40 5.30 14.36 -4.68
C THR A 40 5.41 13.41 -5.87
N LEU A 41 5.65 12.14 -5.58
CA LEU A 41 5.67 11.08 -6.57
C LEU A 41 4.24 10.78 -7.03
N SER A 42 4.09 10.43 -8.30
CA SER A 42 2.79 10.04 -8.86
C SER A 42 2.38 8.65 -8.36
N GLU A 43 1.18 8.22 -8.73
CA GLU A 43 0.77 6.83 -8.57
C GLU A 43 1.66 5.88 -9.39
N GLY A 44 1.90 4.68 -8.87
CA GLY A 44 2.63 3.61 -9.53
C GLY A 44 4.07 3.40 -9.07
N ALA A 45 4.83 2.66 -9.88
CA ALA A 45 6.19 2.25 -9.56
C ALA A 45 7.22 3.32 -9.93
N HIS A 46 8.11 3.61 -9.00
CA HIS A 46 9.22 4.54 -9.14
C HIS A 46 10.55 3.81 -8.95
N SER A 47 11.46 4.02 -9.89
CA SER A 47 12.79 3.44 -9.85
C SER A 47 13.70 4.28 -8.96
N VAL A 48 14.46 3.62 -8.09
CA VAL A 48 15.44 4.27 -7.21
C VAL A 48 16.79 3.62 -7.44
N THR A 49 17.80 4.44 -7.75
CA THR A 49 19.21 4.01 -7.83
C THR A 49 20.03 4.83 -6.86
N VAL A 50 20.84 4.18 -6.03
CA VAL A 50 21.79 4.84 -5.16
C VAL A 50 23.19 4.60 -5.72
N THR A 51 23.91 5.67 -6.04
CA THR A 51 25.28 5.62 -6.53
C THR A 51 26.21 6.26 -5.51
N ALA A 52 27.21 5.52 -5.07
CA ALA A 52 28.31 6.03 -4.26
C ALA A 52 29.58 6.09 -5.12
N THR A 53 30.28 7.21 -5.10
CA THR A 53 31.55 7.42 -5.82
C THR A 53 32.65 7.78 -4.84
N ASP A 54 33.73 7.01 -4.80
CA ASP A 54 34.89 7.32 -3.96
C ASP A 54 35.74 8.46 -4.54
N LEU A 55 36.74 8.93 -3.78
CA LEU A 55 37.64 10.00 -4.22
C LEU A 55 38.54 9.61 -5.40
N ALA A 56 38.74 8.31 -5.64
CA ALA A 56 39.50 7.80 -6.78
C ALA A 56 38.63 7.66 -8.04
N GLY A 57 37.30 7.86 -7.93
CA GLY A 57 36.33 7.76 -8.99
C GLY A 57 35.71 6.36 -9.17
N ASN A 58 35.94 5.42 -8.26
CA ASN A 58 35.26 4.13 -8.30
C ASN A 58 33.82 4.27 -7.85
N THR A 59 32.89 3.62 -8.56
CA THR A 59 31.45 3.69 -8.29
C THR A 59 30.90 2.37 -7.80
N GLY A 60 30.04 2.41 -6.78
CA GLY A 60 29.14 1.32 -6.40
C GLY A 60 27.69 1.74 -6.55
N THR A 61 26.81 0.83 -6.98
CA THR A 61 25.40 1.10 -7.21
C THR A 61 24.51 0.08 -6.52
N ASP A 62 23.38 0.53 -5.99
CA ASP A 62 22.27 -0.31 -5.55
C ASP A 62 20.95 0.20 -6.14
N THR A 63 20.01 -0.70 -6.39
CA THR A 63 18.74 -0.35 -7.08
C THR A 63 17.54 -0.94 -6.34
N GLY A 64 16.46 -0.17 -6.30
CA GLY A 64 15.19 -0.59 -5.75
C GLY A 64 14.02 0.00 -6.54
N VAL A 65 12.82 -0.47 -6.19
CA VAL A 65 11.55 0.08 -6.68
C VAL A 65 10.71 0.44 -5.47
N VAL A 66 10.11 1.61 -5.51
CA VAL A 66 9.05 2.01 -4.57
C VAL A 66 7.76 2.17 -5.35
N THR A 67 6.68 1.55 -4.88
CA THR A 67 5.35 1.74 -5.47
C THR A 67 4.59 2.70 -4.56
N ILE A 68 4.08 3.77 -5.15
CA ILE A 68 3.13 4.66 -4.52
C ILE A 68 1.76 4.18 -4.94
N ASP A 69 0.94 3.78 -3.97
CA ASP A 69 -0.46 3.44 -4.18
C ASP A 69 -1.32 4.15 -3.14
N THR A 70 -2.08 5.12 -3.61
CA THR A 70 -2.93 5.99 -2.77
C THR A 70 -4.41 5.89 -3.12
N ILE A 71 -4.78 5.02 -4.06
CA ILE A 71 -6.12 4.96 -4.61
C ILE A 71 -6.92 3.91 -3.87
N ALA A 72 -7.92 4.35 -3.11
CA ALA A 72 -8.85 3.43 -2.48
C ALA A 72 -9.69 2.65 -3.50
N PRO A 73 -10.05 1.39 -3.19
CA PRO A 73 -11.03 0.66 -3.97
C PRO A 73 -12.41 1.31 -3.89
N ASN A 74 -13.30 0.92 -4.82
CA ASN A 74 -14.72 1.20 -4.67
C ASN A 74 -15.29 0.45 -3.45
N ALA A 75 -16.39 0.94 -2.89
CA ALA A 75 -17.13 0.20 -1.87
C ALA A 75 -17.57 -1.18 -2.41
N PRO A 76 -17.52 -2.25 -1.61
CA PRO A 76 -18.06 -3.54 -2.00
C PRO A 76 -19.55 -3.44 -2.35
N ASP A 77 -19.95 -4.14 -3.41
CA ASP A 77 -21.35 -4.40 -3.68
C ASP A 77 -21.80 -5.57 -2.80
N ILE A 78 -22.97 -5.45 -2.19
CA ILE A 78 -23.60 -6.50 -1.40
C ILE A 78 -24.77 -7.07 -2.21
N ASP A 79 -24.76 -8.38 -2.44
CA ASP A 79 -25.86 -9.08 -3.10
C ASP A 79 -27.13 -9.09 -2.22
N PRO A 80 -28.31 -9.37 -2.78
CA PRO A 80 -29.55 -9.40 -2.02
C PRO A 80 -29.47 -10.28 -0.76
N VAL A 81 -29.74 -9.67 0.40
CA VAL A 81 -29.62 -10.31 1.71
C VAL A 81 -30.94 -10.95 2.14
N ASN A 82 -30.86 -12.07 2.85
CA ASN A 82 -31.98 -12.66 3.58
C ASN A 82 -31.54 -13.12 4.99
N ALA A 83 -32.49 -13.63 5.77
CA ALA A 83 -32.28 -13.94 7.19
C ALA A 83 -31.41 -15.18 7.46
N VAL A 84 -31.08 -15.99 6.45
CA VAL A 84 -30.47 -17.32 6.65
C VAL A 84 -29.19 -17.50 5.84
N ASP A 85 -29.19 -17.10 4.57
CA ASP A 85 -28.06 -17.34 3.67
C ASP A 85 -26.86 -16.44 4.02
N PRO A 86 -25.62 -16.86 3.71
CA PRO A 86 -24.43 -16.03 3.87
C PRO A 86 -24.56 -14.66 3.21
N ILE A 87 -23.85 -13.66 3.75
CA ILE A 87 -23.72 -12.37 3.07
C ILE A 87 -22.68 -12.52 1.98
N THR A 88 -23.03 -12.10 0.77
CA THR A 88 -22.23 -12.27 -0.44
C THR A 88 -22.17 -10.97 -1.22
N GLY A 89 -21.23 -10.88 -2.15
CA GLY A 89 -21.10 -9.72 -3.01
C GLY A 89 -19.82 -9.73 -3.82
N THR A 90 -19.49 -8.56 -4.36
CA THR A 90 -18.26 -8.32 -5.12
C THR A 90 -17.46 -7.15 -4.57
N ALA A 91 -16.14 -7.22 -4.71
CA ALA A 91 -15.20 -6.15 -4.38
C ALA A 91 -14.01 -6.20 -5.34
N GLU A 92 -13.06 -5.27 -5.17
CA GLU A 92 -11.78 -5.37 -5.87
C GLU A 92 -11.08 -6.70 -5.50
N PRO A 93 -10.57 -7.48 -6.46
CA PRO A 93 -9.84 -8.71 -6.18
C PRO A 93 -8.70 -8.51 -5.19
N ASP A 94 -8.50 -9.50 -4.32
CA ASP A 94 -7.46 -9.50 -3.27
C ASP A 94 -7.60 -8.38 -2.22
N SER A 95 -8.62 -7.52 -2.30
CA SER A 95 -8.96 -6.57 -1.23
C SER A 95 -9.60 -7.29 -0.03
N THR A 96 -9.36 -6.77 1.16
CA THR A 96 -10.02 -7.21 2.39
C THR A 96 -11.36 -6.50 2.54
N VAL A 97 -12.46 -7.25 2.45
CA VAL A 97 -13.81 -6.77 2.71
C VAL A 97 -14.10 -6.85 4.21
N THR A 98 -14.61 -5.76 4.79
CA THR A 98 -15.13 -5.68 6.16
C THR A 98 -16.62 -5.42 6.11
N VAL A 99 -17.43 -6.40 6.49
CA VAL A 99 -18.89 -6.29 6.59
C VAL A 99 -19.26 -5.88 8.01
N THR A 100 -20.14 -4.89 8.15
CA THR A 100 -20.72 -4.44 9.42
C THR A 100 -22.20 -4.79 9.47
N TYR A 101 -22.59 -5.55 10.50
CA TYR A 101 -23.96 -5.99 10.74
C TYR A 101 -24.77 -4.93 11.51
N PRO A 102 -26.11 -5.05 11.57
CA PRO A 102 -26.97 -4.07 12.24
C PRO A 102 -26.67 -3.88 13.73
N ASP A 103 -26.15 -4.90 14.40
CA ASP A 103 -25.75 -4.85 15.81
C ASP A 103 -24.34 -4.24 16.03
N GLY A 104 -23.67 -3.84 14.95
CA GLY A 104 -22.32 -3.26 14.95
C GLY A 104 -21.19 -4.29 15.00
N THR A 105 -21.49 -5.58 15.04
CA THR A 105 -20.47 -6.62 14.88
C THR A 105 -19.98 -6.69 13.44
N THR A 106 -18.80 -7.25 13.23
CA THR A 106 -18.16 -7.29 11.91
C THR A 106 -17.68 -8.68 11.54
N ALA A 107 -17.60 -8.93 10.23
CA ALA A 107 -16.92 -10.07 9.65
C ALA A 107 -15.97 -9.59 8.54
N THR A 108 -14.83 -10.25 8.38
CA THR A 108 -13.84 -9.92 7.36
C THR A 108 -13.53 -11.10 6.46
N VAL A 109 -13.26 -10.81 5.19
CA VAL A 109 -12.89 -11.81 4.18
C VAL A 109 -12.04 -11.14 3.09
N VAL A 110 -11.10 -11.88 2.50
CA VAL A 110 -10.39 -11.41 1.30
C VAL A 110 -11.22 -11.79 0.08
N ALA A 111 -11.51 -10.82 -0.79
CA ALA A 111 -12.18 -11.08 -2.05
C ALA A 111 -11.32 -11.97 -2.94
N GLY A 112 -11.95 -12.95 -3.59
CA GLY A 112 -11.27 -13.85 -4.51
C GLY A 112 -10.66 -13.10 -5.69
N THR A 113 -9.83 -13.80 -6.46
CA THR A 113 -9.24 -13.25 -7.71
C THR A 113 -10.27 -12.88 -8.77
N ASP A 114 -11.50 -13.38 -8.65
CA ASP A 114 -12.66 -13.00 -9.47
C ASP A 114 -13.51 -11.89 -8.85
N GLY A 115 -13.11 -11.33 -7.71
CA GLY A 115 -13.80 -10.29 -6.96
C GLY A 115 -14.92 -10.80 -6.05
N THR A 116 -15.24 -12.10 -6.06
CA THR A 116 -16.34 -12.63 -5.24
C THR A 116 -15.92 -12.81 -3.78
N TRP A 117 -16.85 -12.59 -2.86
CA TRP A 117 -16.62 -12.79 -1.44
C TRP A 117 -17.86 -13.31 -0.71
N SER A 118 -17.65 -13.93 0.46
CA SER A 118 -18.73 -14.42 1.32
C SER A 118 -18.34 -14.42 2.79
N VAL A 119 -19.25 -13.95 3.65
CA VAL A 119 -19.13 -14.05 5.11
C VAL A 119 -20.38 -14.69 5.73
N PRO A 120 -20.27 -15.33 6.91
CA PRO A 120 -21.40 -15.97 7.57
C PRO A 120 -22.53 -14.98 7.92
N ASN A 121 -23.78 -15.42 7.81
CA ASN A 121 -24.92 -14.64 8.32
C ASN A 121 -24.86 -14.56 9.86
N PRO A 122 -25.15 -13.40 10.49
CA PRO A 122 -25.18 -13.28 11.96
C PRO A 122 -26.39 -14.01 12.60
N GLY A 123 -27.39 -14.40 11.81
CA GLY A 123 -28.53 -15.23 12.21
C GLY A 123 -29.68 -14.49 12.90
N ASN A 124 -29.56 -13.18 13.08
CA ASN A 124 -30.52 -12.31 13.76
C ASN A 124 -31.10 -11.21 12.85
N LEU A 125 -30.89 -11.30 11.53
CA LEU A 125 -31.36 -10.30 10.58
C LEU A 125 -32.90 -10.30 10.48
N VAL A 126 -33.47 -9.10 10.46
CA VAL A 126 -34.91 -8.85 10.29
C VAL A 126 -35.18 -7.88 9.13
N ASP A 127 -36.44 -7.77 8.72
CA ASP A 127 -36.83 -6.82 7.67
C ASP A 127 -36.52 -5.37 8.09
N GLY A 128 -35.89 -4.61 7.19
CA GLY A 128 -35.44 -3.25 7.44
C GLY A 128 -34.02 -3.12 8.04
N ASP A 129 -33.35 -4.22 8.35
CA ASP A 129 -31.94 -4.19 8.77
C ASP A 129 -31.03 -3.69 7.65
N THR A 130 -29.98 -2.96 8.05
CA THR A 130 -28.97 -2.43 7.13
C THR A 130 -27.63 -3.10 7.38
N ILE A 131 -27.03 -3.64 6.33
CA ILE A 131 -25.66 -4.15 6.30
C ILE A 131 -24.84 -3.20 5.44
N SER A 132 -23.65 -2.85 5.88
CA SER A 132 -22.68 -2.10 5.09
C SER A 132 -21.38 -2.87 4.96
N ALA A 133 -20.57 -2.53 3.96
CA ALA A 133 -19.26 -3.10 3.76
C ALA A 133 -18.27 -2.04 3.28
N THR A 134 -17.02 -2.18 3.67
CA THR A 134 -15.88 -1.45 3.10
C THR A 134 -14.84 -2.42 2.57
N ALA A 135 -14.02 -2.00 1.62
CA ALA A 135 -12.87 -2.76 1.13
C ALA A 135 -11.58 -2.01 1.45
N THR A 136 -10.54 -2.77 1.80
CA THR A 136 -9.16 -2.28 1.93
C THR A 136 -8.28 -3.03 0.96
N ASP A 137 -7.62 -2.34 0.04
CA ASP A 137 -6.71 -2.95 -0.93
C ASP A 137 -5.41 -3.47 -0.27
N PRO A 138 -4.53 -4.18 -1.01
CA PRO A 138 -3.24 -4.63 -0.47
C PRO A 138 -2.27 -3.51 -0.06
N ALA A 139 -2.45 -2.28 -0.57
CA ALA A 139 -1.67 -1.10 -0.19
C ALA A 139 -2.16 -0.45 1.11
N GLY A 140 -3.35 -0.83 1.59
CA GLY A 140 -3.98 -0.33 2.80
C GLY A 140 -4.95 0.83 2.57
N ASN A 141 -5.27 1.19 1.32
CA ASN A 141 -6.26 2.21 1.03
C ASN A 141 -7.66 1.64 1.23
N THR A 142 -8.54 2.37 1.91
CA THR A 142 -9.88 1.88 2.27
C THR A 142 -10.95 2.68 1.55
N SER A 143 -11.97 1.98 1.01
CA SER A 143 -13.12 2.58 0.36
C SER A 143 -13.87 3.53 1.31
N LEU A 144 -14.60 4.48 0.74
CA LEU A 144 -15.64 5.17 1.50
C LEU A 144 -16.80 4.21 1.82
N PRO A 145 -17.60 4.48 2.88
CA PRO A 145 -18.79 3.70 3.23
C PRO A 145 -19.91 3.79 2.19
#